data_AF-A0A2N1HSI0-F1
#
_entry.id   AF-A0A2N1HSI0-F1
#
_cell.length_a   1.000
_cell.length_b   1.000
_cell.length_c   1.000
_cell.angle_alpha   90.00
_cell.angle_beta   90.00
_cell.angle_gamma   90.00
#
_symmetry.space_group_name_H-M   'P 1'
#
loop_
_entity.id
_entity.type
_entity.pdbx_description
1 polymer ?
#
loop_
_entity_poly.entity_id
_entity_poly.type
_entity_poly.pdbx_seq_one_letter_code
_entity_poly.pdbx_strand_id
1 'polypeptide(L)'
;MIFAFIRLAISGLIAFFFYAAWAYYANSLVTDDTNILYKAALVQGTYSGGITLIFTFILELCHKFFRNKQFCLPFVVPTVAKPGFFSKECATTKSFETSLLTIEHARRGSCVAGMLVTPLPAIAVQSVFVVGVNVAFMTPNLWLTVAPSIFFSMVYGYVYSISLTKKLKHAQA
;
A
#
# COMPACT_ATOMS: atom_id res chain seq x y z
N MET A 1 -17.79 12.80 15.44
CA MET A 1 -16.45 13.36 15.16
C MET A 1 -15.47 13.12 16.31
N ILE A 2 -15.84 13.39 17.57
CA ILE A 2 -15.02 13.14 18.76
C ILE A 2 -14.49 11.69 18.89
N PHE A 3 -15.33 10.67 18.70
CA PHE A 3 -14.89 9.27 18.76
C PHE A 3 -13.85 8.89 17.70
N ALA A 4 -13.90 9.52 16.52
CA ALA A 4 -12.91 9.28 15.46
C ALA A 4 -11.56 9.92 15.82
N PHE A 5 -11.60 11.14 16.37
CA PHE A 5 -10.41 11.83 16.88
C PHE A 5 -9.73 11.08 18.02
N ILE A 6 -10.50 10.57 18.99
CA ILE A 6 -9.96 9.80 20.12
C ILE A 6 -9.29 8.51 19.63
N ARG A 7 -9.95 7.76 18.73
CA ARG A 7 -9.37 6.54 18.13
C ARG A 7 -8.07 6.85 17.38
N LEU A 8 -8.04 7.96 16.65
CA LEU A 8 -6.90 8.41 15.88
C LEU A 8 -5.74 8.83 16.79
N ALA A 9 -6.02 9.58 17.86
CA ALA A 9 -5.04 9.99 18.86
C ALA A 9 -4.44 8.78 19.58
N ILE A 10 -5.26 7.81 19.98
CA ILE A 10 -4.79 6.55 20.59
C ILE A 10 -3.89 5.79 19.62
N SER A 11 -4.28 5.69 18.35
CA SER A 11 -3.49 4.98 17.32
C SER A 11 -2.15 5.68 17.07
N GLY A 12 -2.14 7.02 16.98
CA GLY A 12 -0.93 7.81 16.82
C GLY A 12 0.00 7.72 18.03
N LEU A 13 -0.56 7.65 19.24
CA LEU A 13 0.19 7.53 20.49
C LEU A 13 0.81 6.13 20.65
N ILE A 14 0.06 5.07 20.32
CA ILE A 14 0.59 3.70 20.26
C ILE A 14 1.72 3.61 19.22
N ALA A 15 1.52 4.19 18.03
CA ALA A 15 2.55 4.23 17.01
C ALA A 15 3.79 4.99 17.49
N PHE A 16 3.62 6.15 18.12
CA PHE A 16 4.72 6.95 18.67
C PHE A 16 5.60 6.10 19.60
N PHE A 17 5.01 5.47 20.61
CA PHE A 17 5.78 4.69 21.59
C PHE A 17 6.41 3.45 20.97
N PHE A 18 5.68 2.74 20.10
CA PHE A 18 6.20 1.54 19.45
C PHE A 18 7.41 1.85 18.57
N TYR A 19 7.31 2.85 17.69
CA TYR A 19 8.41 3.21 16.79
C TYR A 19 9.55 3.93 17.51
N ALA A 20 9.29 4.68 18.58
CA ALA A 20 10.33 5.25 19.44
C ALA A 20 11.14 4.15 20.14
N ALA A 21 10.47 3.15 20.74
CA ALA A 21 11.13 2.02 21.39
C ALA A 21 11.91 1.17 20.39
N TRP A 22 11.34 0.91 19.20
CA TRP A 22 12.02 0.16 18.15
C TRP A 22 13.26 0.89 17.63
N ALA A 23 13.19 2.22 17.43
CA ALA A 23 14.34 3.01 17.01
C ALA A 23 15.43 3.07 18.08
N TYR A 24 15.06 3.16 19.36
CA TYR A 24 16.02 3.07 20.46
C TYR A 24 16.75 1.73 20.42
N TYR A 25 16.01 0.62 20.34
CA TYR A 25 16.57 -0.73 20.29
C TYR A 25 17.45 -0.96 19.05
N ALA A 26 17.01 -0.54 17.87
CA ALA A 26 17.77 -0.73 16.64
C ALA A 26 19.10 0.05 16.64
N ASN A 27 19.14 1.24 17.27
CA ASN A 27 20.35 2.05 17.35
C ASN A 27 21.26 1.67 18.52
N SER A 28 20.72 1.10 19.61
CA SER A 28 21.52 0.55 20.71
C SER A 28 22.36 -0.66 20.30
N LEU A 29 22.05 -1.28 19.15
CA LEU A 29 22.87 -2.35 18.57
C LEU A 29 24.14 -1.84 17.86
N VAL A 30 24.25 -0.53 17.65
CA VAL A 30 25.32 0.08 16.82
C VAL A 30 26.10 1.15 17.59
N THR A 31 25.48 1.85 18.54
CA THR A 31 26.14 2.88 19.33
C THR A 31 25.69 2.86 20.79
N ASP A 32 26.63 3.09 21.71
CA ASP A 32 26.37 3.20 23.15
C ASP A 32 26.15 4.66 23.58
N ASP A 33 26.22 5.63 22.65
CA ASP A 33 25.97 7.03 22.96
C ASP A 33 24.48 7.29 23.22
N THR A 34 24.15 7.51 24.49
CA THR A 34 22.80 7.73 24.98
C THR A 34 22.15 8.98 24.37
N ASN A 35 22.92 10.02 24.04
CA ASN A 35 22.39 11.23 23.41
C ASN A 35 21.88 10.97 21.98
N ILE A 36 22.57 10.10 21.25
CA ILE A 36 22.17 9.72 19.88
C ILE A 36 20.93 8.82 19.93
N LEU A 37 20.86 7.89 20.88
CA LEU A 37 19.71 6.99 21.08
C LEU A 37 18.42 7.74 21.40
N TYR A 38 18.44 8.68 22.36
CA TYR A 38 17.23 9.44 22.71
C TYR A 38 16.77 10.35 21.57
N LYS A 39 17.71 10.98 20.84
CA LYS A 39 17.38 11.78 19.66
C LYS A 39 16.75 10.92 18.57
N ALA A 40 17.33 9.76 18.25
CA ALA A 40 16.79 8.86 17.25
C ALA A 40 15.39 8.33 17.63
N ALA A 41 15.19 7.95 18.90
CA ALA A 41 13.90 7.50 19.41
C ALA A 41 12.83 8.59 19.32
N LEU A 42 13.15 9.82 19.72
CA LEU A 42 12.21 10.94 19.73
C LEU A 42 11.86 11.39 18.31
N VAL A 43 12.85 11.48 17.41
CA VAL A 43 12.62 11.79 16.00
C VAL A 43 11.74 10.72 15.35
N GLN A 44 12.05 9.44 15.54
CA GLN A 44 11.27 8.37 14.92
C GLN A 44 9.86 8.24 15.50
N GLY A 45 9.71 8.39 16.82
CA GLY A 45 8.40 8.38 17.47
C GLY A 45 7.51 9.50 16.95
N THR A 46 8.03 10.74 16.96
CA THR A 46 7.28 11.94 16.53
C THR A 46 6.89 11.84 15.06
N TYR A 47 7.83 11.38 14.24
CA TYR A 47 7.61 11.14 12.82
C TYR A 47 6.52 10.10 12.57
N SER A 48 6.58 8.93 13.21
CA SER A 48 5.56 7.89 13.06
C SER A 48 4.18 8.32 13.55
N GLY A 49 4.11 9.06 14.67
CA GLY A 49 2.85 9.61 15.17
C GLY A 49 2.22 10.59 14.17
N GLY A 50 3.01 11.53 13.62
CA GLY A 50 2.55 12.50 12.63
C GLY A 50 2.14 11.85 11.30
N ILE A 51 2.92 10.88 10.82
CA ILE A 51 2.62 10.15 9.58
C ILE A 51 1.39 9.27 9.74
N THR A 52 1.11 8.73 10.92
CA THR A 52 -0.12 7.96 11.18
C THR A 52 -1.37 8.83 10.96
N LEU A 53 -1.32 10.12 11.33
CA LEU A 53 -2.40 11.07 11.06
C LEU A 53 -2.55 11.34 9.56
N ILE A 54 -1.44 11.63 8.88
CA ILE A 54 -1.42 11.89 7.43
C ILE A 54 -1.90 10.66 6.66
N PHE A 55 -1.41 9.48 7.01
CA PHE A 55 -1.80 8.21 6.41
C PHE A 55 -3.29 7.94 6.57
N THR A 56 -3.85 8.19 7.76
CA THR A 56 -5.28 8.00 8.00
C THR A 56 -6.11 9.01 7.22
N PHE A 57 -5.67 10.27 7.13
CA PHE A 57 -6.33 11.29 6.31
C PHE A 57 -6.31 10.92 4.83
N ILE A 58 -5.16 10.50 4.30
CA ILE A 58 -5.03 10.04 2.90
C ILE A 58 -5.90 8.81 2.66
N LEU A 59 -5.92 7.83 3.57
CA LEU A 59 -6.79 6.67 3.46
C LEU A 59 -8.27 7.06 3.38
N GLU A 60 -8.74 7.99 4.21
CA GLU A 60 -10.14 8.46 4.15
C GLU A 60 -10.44 9.20 2.84
N LEU A 61 -9.48 9.99 2.34
CA LEU A 61 -9.60 10.73 1.09
C LEU A 61 -9.62 9.77 -0.12
N CYS A 62 -8.71 8.81 -0.15
CA CYS A 62 -8.68 7.72 -1.12
C CYS A 62 -9.96 6.90 -1.03
N HIS A 63 -10.44 6.55 0.17
CA HIS A 63 -11.68 5.79 0.30
C HIS A 63 -12.90 6.56 -0.23
N LYS A 64 -12.98 7.87 0.01
CA LYS A 64 -14.02 8.73 -0.59
C LYS A 64 -13.91 8.79 -2.11
N PHE A 65 -12.70 8.88 -2.65
CA PHE A 65 -12.45 8.98 -4.09
C PHE A 65 -12.69 7.66 -4.85
N PHE A 66 -12.33 6.53 -4.23
CA PHE A 66 -12.44 5.18 -4.79
C PHE A 66 -13.76 4.47 -4.43
N ARG A 67 -14.68 5.16 -3.73
CA ARG A 67 -15.98 4.62 -3.32
C ARG A 67 -16.74 4.06 -4.53
N ASN A 68 -17.16 2.79 -4.46
CA ASN A 68 -17.96 2.07 -5.47
C ASN A 68 -17.38 2.01 -6.89
N LYS A 69 -16.13 2.39 -7.13
CA LYS A 69 -15.51 2.23 -8.46
C LYS A 69 -14.82 0.88 -8.55
N GLN A 70 -15.27 0.04 -9.49
CA GLN A 70 -14.52 -1.13 -9.93
C GLN A 70 -13.56 -0.69 -11.03
N PHE A 71 -12.27 -1.00 -10.88
CA PHE A 71 -11.27 -0.68 -11.89
C PHE A 71 -11.06 -1.90 -12.76
N CYS A 72 -11.57 -1.85 -13.99
CA CYS A 72 -11.27 -2.85 -14.99
C CYS A 72 -9.88 -2.53 -15.55
N LEU A 73 -8.91 -3.39 -15.27
CA LEU A 73 -7.55 -3.24 -15.79
C LEU A 73 -7.61 -3.27 -17.32
N PRO A 74 -6.99 -2.30 -18.04
CA PRO A 74 -6.86 -2.40 -19.48
C PRO A 74 -5.92 -3.55 -19.79
N PHE A 75 -6.49 -4.72 -20.10
CA PHE A 75 -5.70 -5.87 -20.52
C PHE A 75 -5.31 -5.65 -21.98
N VAL A 76 -4.02 -5.41 -22.22
CA VAL A 76 -3.47 -5.26 -23.58
C VAL A 76 -3.33 -6.66 -24.17
N VAL A 77 -4.21 -7.03 -25.10
CA VAL A 77 -4.10 -8.27 -25.86
C VAL A 77 -3.17 -8.03 -27.05
N PRO A 78 -2.06 -8.77 -27.19
CA PRO A 78 -1.18 -8.63 -28.34
C PRO A 78 -1.88 -9.14 -29.60
N THR A 79 -1.99 -8.30 -30.63
CA THR A 79 -2.58 -8.66 -31.92
C THR A 79 -1.53 -9.22 -32.86
N VAL A 80 -1.78 -10.38 -33.46
CA VAL A 80 -0.89 -10.96 -34.47
C VAL A 80 -1.16 -10.29 -35.82
N ALA A 81 -0.18 -9.59 -36.39
CA ALA A 81 -0.28 -9.09 -37.76
C ALA A 81 -0.16 -10.26 -38.74
N LYS A 82 -1.10 -10.37 -39.70
CA LYS A 82 -1.04 -11.35 -40.79
C LYS A 82 -0.21 -10.76 -41.93
N PRO A 83 1.05 -11.17 -42.17
CA PRO A 83 1.78 -10.69 -43.32
C PRO A 83 1.11 -11.23 -44.59
N GLY A 84 0.80 -10.35 -45.54
CA GLY A 84 0.05 -10.66 -46.77
C GLY A 84 0.70 -11.69 -47.71
N PHE A 85 1.89 -12.19 -47.37
CA PHE A 85 2.60 -13.23 -48.12
C PHE A 85 2.16 -14.66 -47.77
N PHE A 86 1.58 -14.89 -46.58
CA PHE A 86 1.10 -16.21 -46.15
C PHE A 86 -0.39 -16.37 -46.47
N SER A 87 -0.71 -16.89 -47.66
CA SER A 87 -2.08 -17.14 -48.12
C SER A 87 -2.73 -18.41 -47.53
N LYS A 88 -2.00 -19.24 -46.75
CA LYS A 88 -2.53 -20.48 -46.17
C LYS A 88 -2.60 -20.38 -44.65
N GLU A 89 -3.79 -20.63 -44.09
CA GLU A 89 -4.00 -20.72 -42.65
C GLU A 89 -3.13 -21.84 -42.06
N CYS A 90 -2.09 -21.46 -41.33
CA CYS A 90 -1.27 -22.41 -40.59
C CYS A 90 -1.97 -22.79 -39.29
N ALA A 91 -1.94 -24.08 -38.94
CA ALA A 91 -2.54 -24.60 -37.71
C ALA A 91 -1.98 -23.90 -36.44
N THR A 92 -0.73 -23.45 -36.49
CA THR A 92 -0.07 -22.67 -35.43
C THR A 92 -0.71 -21.30 -35.23
N THR A 93 -1.03 -20.56 -36.30
CA THR A 93 -1.70 -19.26 -36.22
C THR A 93 -3.10 -19.41 -35.63
N LYS A 94 -3.84 -20.46 -36.02
CA LYS A 94 -5.18 -20.75 -35.49
C LYS A 94 -5.16 -21.12 -34.01
N SER A 95 -4.18 -21.92 -33.58
CA SER A 95 -3.99 -22.26 -32.16
C SER A 95 -3.64 -21.03 -31.32
N PHE A 96 -2.82 -20.13 -31.86
CA PHE A 96 -2.45 -18.89 -31.19
C PHE A 96 -3.63 -17.90 -31.10
N GLU A 97 -4.39 -17.71 -32.18
CA GLU A 97 -5.63 -16.91 -32.17
C GLU A 97 -6.65 -17.47 -31.16
N THR A 98 -6.81 -18.80 -31.10
CA THR A 98 -7.71 -19.44 -30.14
C THR A 98 -7.26 -19.23 -28.69
N SER A 99 -5.95 -19.24 -28.45
CA SER A 99 -5.38 -18.99 -27.11
C SER A 99 -5.57 -17.54 -26.68
N LEU A 100 -5.36 -16.58 -27.60
CA LEU A 100 -5.63 -15.17 -27.35
C LEU A 100 -7.10 -14.91 -27.02
N LEU A 101 -8.02 -15.49 -27.81
CA LEU A 101 -9.45 -15.39 -27.55
C LEU A 101 -9.85 -16.05 -26.21
N THR A 102 -9.23 -17.18 -25.86
CA THR A 102 -9.47 -17.84 -24.57
C THR A 102 -9.03 -16.96 -23.39
N ILE A 103 -7.86 -16.31 -23.50
CA ILE A 103 -7.36 -15.39 -22.47
C ILE A 103 -8.25 -14.15 -22.39
N GLU A 104 -8.69 -13.60 -23.53
CA GLU A 104 -9.62 -12.47 -23.59
C GLU A 104 -10.94 -12.84 -22.91
N HIS A 105 -11.52 -14.00 -23.22
CA HIS A 105 -12.78 -14.45 -22.64
C HIS A 105 -12.66 -14.72 -21.13
N ALA A 106 -11.55 -15.33 -20.69
CA ALA A 106 -11.30 -15.61 -19.28
C ALA A 106 -11.05 -14.33 -18.46
N ARG A 107 -10.55 -13.26 -19.09
CA ARG A 107 -10.24 -11.98 -18.42
C ARG A 107 -11.29 -10.90 -18.68
N ARG A 108 -12.28 -11.14 -19.55
CA ARG A 108 -13.37 -10.22 -19.84
C ARG A 108 -14.15 -9.92 -18.55
N GLY A 109 -14.14 -8.66 -18.12
CA GLY A 109 -14.81 -8.25 -16.89
C GLY A 109 -14.05 -8.55 -15.59
N SER A 110 -12.77 -8.93 -15.65
CA SER A 110 -11.91 -8.98 -14.45
C SER A 110 -11.64 -7.57 -13.94
N CYS A 111 -12.57 -7.03 -13.17
CA CYS A 111 -12.42 -5.72 -12.54
C CYS A 111 -11.91 -5.90 -11.11
N VAL A 112 -10.82 -5.19 -10.80
CA VAL A 112 -10.26 -5.18 -9.45
C VAL A 112 -11.19 -4.36 -8.58
N ALA A 113 -11.63 -4.96 -7.47
CA ALA A 113 -12.45 -4.27 -6.48
C ALA A 113 -11.66 -3.05 -5.96
N GLY A 114 -12.27 -1.87 -6.00
CA GLY A 114 -11.66 -0.64 -5.49
C GLY A 114 -11.09 -0.80 -4.07
N MET A 115 -11.69 -1.66 -3.23
CA MET A 115 -11.18 -2.07 -1.91
C MET A 115 -9.69 -2.48 -1.90
N LEU A 116 -9.23 -3.18 -2.94
CA LEU A 116 -7.84 -3.65 -3.04
C LEU A 116 -6.88 -2.53 -3.46
N VAL A 117 -7.40 -1.54 -4.18
CA VAL A 117 -6.62 -0.41 -4.71
C VAL A 117 -6.59 0.76 -3.72
N THR A 118 -7.63 0.94 -2.91
CA THR A 118 -7.75 2.03 -1.93
C THR A 118 -6.54 2.20 -1.00
N PRO A 119 -5.93 1.14 -0.42
CA PRO A 119 -4.79 1.31 0.48
C PRO A 119 -3.46 1.57 -0.24
N LEU A 120 -3.33 1.24 -1.54
CA LEU A 120 -2.06 1.35 -2.28
C LEU A 120 -1.50 2.78 -2.34
N PRO A 121 -2.27 3.84 -2.68
CA PRO A 121 -1.75 5.21 -2.69
C PRO A 121 -1.30 5.68 -1.30
N ALA A 122 -2.05 5.31 -0.25
CA ALA A 122 -1.68 5.66 1.11
C ALA A 122 -0.37 5.00 1.55
N ILE A 123 -0.18 3.71 1.21
CA ILE A 123 1.07 2.98 1.46
C ILE A 123 2.23 3.56 0.64
N ALA A 124 1.98 3.95 -0.62
CA ALA A 124 2.99 4.56 -1.49
C ALA A 124 3.47 5.92 -0.92
N VAL A 125 2.55 6.80 -0.53
CA VAL A 125 2.91 8.09 0.08
C VAL A 125 3.64 7.86 1.41
N GLN A 126 3.12 6.98 2.28
CA GLN A 126 3.77 6.68 3.55
C GLN A 126 5.19 6.14 3.36
N SER A 127 5.39 5.17 2.47
CA SER A 127 6.72 4.58 2.22
C SER A 127 7.72 5.62 1.71
N VAL A 128 7.31 6.52 0.80
CA VAL A 128 8.15 7.62 0.33
C VAL A 128 8.58 8.54 1.48
N PHE A 129 7.63 8.94 2.33
CA PHE A 129 7.95 9.77 3.48
C PHE A 129 8.88 9.05 4.47
N VAL A 130 8.64 7.76 4.75
CA VAL A 130 9.38 6.99 5.77
C VAL A 130 10.82 6.81 5.32
N VAL A 131 11.02 6.48 4.05
CA VAL A 131 12.36 6.43 3.44
C VAL A 131 13.01 7.81 3.45
N GLY A 132 12.30 8.85 3.01
CA GLY A 132 12.84 10.21 2.90
C GLY A 132 13.35 10.77 4.23
N VAL A 133 12.59 10.60 5.31
CA VAL A 133 13.02 11.06 6.64
C VAL A 133 14.21 10.26 7.16
N ASN A 134 14.20 8.93 7.03
CA ASN A 134 15.30 8.11 7.52
C ASN A 134 16.60 8.35 6.73
N VAL A 135 16.51 8.69 5.43
CA VAL A 135 17.64 9.15 4.61
C VAL A 135 18.13 10.53 5.05
N ALA A 136 17.22 11.49 5.24
CA ALA A 136 17.57 12.86 5.65
C ALA A 136 18.28 12.92 7.01
N PHE A 137 17.93 12.01 7.93
CA PHE A 137 18.54 11.90 9.26
C PHE A 137 19.76 10.95 9.31
N MET A 138 20.26 10.47 8.16
CA MET A 138 21.42 9.56 8.07
C MET A 138 21.33 8.38 9.04
N THR A 139 20.17 7.74 9.14
CA THR A 139 20.01 6.59 10.05
C THR A 139 20.87 5.40 9.61
N PRO A 140 21.68 4.82 10.51
CA PRO A 140 22.69 3.81 10.14
C PRO A 140 22.08 2.49 9.65
N ASN A 141 20.85 2.16 10.05
CA ASN A 141 20.15 0.92 9.69
C ASN A 141 18.80 1.19 9.00
N LEU A 142 18.83 1.86 7.85
CA LEU A 142 17.65 2.26 7.07
C LEU A 142 16.64 1.12 6.85
N TRP A 143 17.09 -0.07 6.44
CA TRP A 143 16.15 -1.14 6.08
C TRP A 143 15.50 -1.78 7.31
N LEU A 144 16.23 -1.88 8.43
CA LEU A 144 15.73 -2.44 9.68
C LEU A 144 14.72 -1.51 10.38
N THR A 145 14.78 -0.20 10.10
CA THR A 145 13.79 0.79 10.57
C THR A 145 12.59 0.92 9.64
N VAL A 146 12.80 0.85 8.32
CA VAL A 146 11.72 1.08 7.33
C VAL A 146 10.88 -0.17 7.06
N ALA A 147 11.48 -1.37 7.03
CA ALA A 147 10.79 -2.60 6.66
C ALA A 147 9.59 -2.97 7.58
N PRO A 148 9.71 -2.89 8.91
CA PRO A 148 8.57 -3.15 9.79
C PRO A 148 7.44 -2.14 9.56
N SER A 149 7.78 -0.86 9.31
CA SER A 149 6.80 0.19 9.09
C SER A 149 5.95 -0.05 7.83
N ILE A 150 6.60 -0.39 6.72
CA ILE A 150 5.91 -0.72 5.46
C ILE A 150 5.04 -1.98 5.65
N PHE A 151 5.57 -3.00 6.32
CA PHE A 151 4.85 -4.26 6.54
C PHE A 151 3.57 -4.06 7.37
N PHE A 152 3.68 -3.42 8.54
CA PHE A 152 2.52 -3.19 9.42
C PHE A 152 1.48 -2.28 8.77
N SER A 153 1.91 -1.27 8.01
CA SER A 153 1.00 -0.41 7.25
C SER A 153 0.27 -1.14 6.13
N MET A 154 0.94 -2.08 5.45
CA MET A 154 0.29 -2.92 4.45
C MET A 154 -0.78 -3.78 5.12
N VAL A 155 -0.45 -4.49 6.20
CA VAL A 155 -1.40 -5.34 6.94
C VAL A 155 -2.58 -4.51 7.44
N TYR A 156 -2.33 -3.37 8.10
CA TYR A 156 -3.37 -2.50 8.62
C TYR A 156 -4.27 -1.93 7.51
N GLY A 157 -3.67 -1.45 6.41
CA GLY A 157 -4.40 -0.89 5.28
C GLY A 157 -5.37 -1.89 4.64
N TYR A 158 -4.94 -3.14 4.46
CA TYR A 158 -5.80 -4.19 3.91
C TYR A 158 -6.89 -4.64 4.90
N VAL A 159 -6.55 -4.86 6.17
CA VAL A 159 -7.54 -5.26 7.20
C VAL A 159 -8.61 -4.18 7.37
N TYR A 160 -8.21 -2.90 7.40
CA TYR A 160 -9.14 -1.78 7.50
C TYR A 160 -10.04 -1.67 6.26
N SER A 161 -9.49 -1.84 5.05
CA SER A 161 -10.25 -1.82 3.81
C SER A 161 -11.31 -2.93 3.77
N ILE A 162 -10.95 -4.16 4.16
CA ILE A 162 -11.87 -5.30 4.26
C ILE A 162 -12.99 -5.03 5.27
N SER A 163 -12.64 -4.49 6.44
CA SER A 163 -13.61 -4.16 7.50
C SER A 163 -14.63 -3.11 7.02
N LEU A 164 -14.18 -2.08 6.29
CA LEU A 164 -15.07 -1.06 5.73
C LEU A 164 -16.03 -1.64 4.68
N THR A 165 -15.54 -2.54 3.82
CA THR A 165 -16.38 -3.17 2.79
C THR A 165 -17.43 -4.11 3.40
N LYS A 166 -17.10 -4.85 4.46
CA LYS A 166 -18.10 -5.64 5.21
C LYS A 166 -19.20 -4.76 5.80
N LYS A 167 -18.82 -3.61 6.36
CA LYS A 167 -19.79 -2.65 6.95
C LYS A 167 -20.73 -2.04 5.90
N LEU A 168 -20.23 -1.75 4.70
CA LEU A 168 -21.03 -1.27 3.56
C LEU A 168 -22.05 -2.32 3.09
N LYS A 169 -21.63 -3.59 2.99
CA LYS A 169 -22.50 -4.69 2.55
C LYS A 169 -23.67 -4.93 3.52
N HIS A 170 -23.44 -4.79 4.82
CA HIS A 170 -24.50 -4.87 5.84
C HIS A 170 -25.41 -3.64 5.90
N ALA A 171 -24.98 -2.47 5.41
CA ALA A 171 -25.80 -1.27 5.38
C ALA A 171 -26.70 -1.18 4.13
N GLN A 172 -26.48 -2.04 3.13
CA GLN A 172 -27.27 -2.13 1.90
C GLN A 172 -28.19 -3.37 1.85
N ALA A 173 -28.16 -4.22 2.88
CA ALA A 173 -29.03 -5.38 3.06
C ALA A 173 -30.11 -5.05 4.10
#